data_AF-A0AAV7H4X2-F1
#
_entry.id   AF-A0AAV7H4X2-F1
#
_cell.length_a   1.000
_cell.length_b   1.000
_cell.length_c   1.000
_cell.angle_alpha   90.00
_cell.angle_beta   90.00
_cell.angle_gamma   90.00
#
_symmetry.space_group_name_H-M   'P 1'
#
loop_
_entity.id
_entity.type
_entity.pdbx_description
1 polymer ?
#
loop_
_entity_poly.entity_id
_entity_poly.type
_entity_poly.pdbx_seq_one_letter_code
_entity_poly.pdbx_strand_id
1 'polypeptide(L)'
;MAELVVGPIMDKIINACSDYLEEQVGWQTGMKKELERLREYHPKIQAVVFAANQAQIRDQNPALNKWIWQLRDAIDEANDVLDEFEYMKHKEQLTKNTEETKVRSATTSFPFDSAREYI
;
A
#
# COMPACT_ATOMS: atom_id res chain seq x y z
N MET A 1 5.84 21.35 16.34
CA MET A 1 6.75 20.30 15.84
C MET A 1 5.88 19.10 15.55
N ALA A 2 5.76 18.69 14.28
CA ALA A 2 4.90 17.57 13.91
C ALA A 2 5.30 16.34 14.73
N GLU A 3 4.35 15.83 15.50
CA GLU A 3 4.48 14.59 16.25
C GLU A 3 4.85 13.51 15.23
N LEU A 4 6.00 12.87 15.43
CA LEU A 4 6.61 12.05 14.41
C LEU A 4 5.88 10.72 14.34
N VAL A 5 4.92 10.60 13.43
CA VAL A 5 4.04 9.43 13.25
C VAL A 5 4.72 8.34 12.40
N VAL A 6 6.00 8.06 12.66
CA VAL A 6 6.79 7.07 11.88
C VAL A 6 6.27 5.65 12.07
N GLY A 7 5.90 5.29 13.30
CA GLY A 7 5.43 3.94 13.60
C GLY A 7 4.16 3.55 12.82
N PRO A 8 3.05 4.30 12.98
CA PRO A 8 1.80 3.95 12.30
C PRO A 8 1.89 3.94 10.77
N ILE A 9 2.67 4.85 10.17
CA ILE A 9 2.84 4.88 8.71
C ILE A 9 3.66 3.66 8.25
N MET A 10 4.72 3.30 8.97
CA MET A 10 5.52 2.12 8.64
C MET A 10 4.70 0.83 8.80
N ASP A 11 3.83 0.74 9.80
CA ASP A 11 2.88 -0.36 9.96
C ASP A 11 1.91 -0.45 8.76
N LYS A 12 1.35 0.69 8.32
CA LYS A 12 0.49 0.74 7.11
C LYS A 12 1.23 0.17 5.90
N ILE A 13 2.46 0.64 5.64
CA ILE A 13 3.28 0.19 4.51
C ILE A 13 3.58 -1.31 4.59
N ILE A 14 4.03 -1.79 5.75
CA ILE A 14 4.35 -3.21 5.95
C ILE A 14 3.13 -4.08 5.67
N ASN A 15 1.96 -3.70 6.20
CA ASN A 15 0.74 -4.48 6.04
C ASN A 15 0.26 -4.49 4.59
N ALA A 16 0.19 -3.31 3.94
CA ALA A 16 -0.23 -3.24 2.55
C ALA A 16 0.70 -4.02 1.60
N CYS A 17 2.02 -3.94 1.81
CA CYS A 17 2.96 -4.76 1.05
C CYS A 17 2.77 -6.26 1.31
N SER A 18 2.43 -6.65 2.54
CA SER A 18 2.16 -8.05 2.89
C SER A 18 0.94 -8.57 2.15
N ASP A 19 -0.17 -7.83 2.22
CA ASP A 19 -1.43 -8.17 1.58
C ASP A 19 -1.27 -8.28 0.06
N TYR A 20 -0.57 -7.32 -0.55
CA TYR A 20 -0.28 -7.36 -1.99
C TYR A 20 0.55 -8.60 -2.38
N LEU A 21 1.55 -8.96 -1.57
CA LEU A 21 2.39 -10.12 -1.86
C LEU A 21 1.66 -11.45 -1.66
N GLU A 22 0.64 -11.51 -0.79
CA GLU A 22 -0.23 -12.69 -0.66
C GLU A 22 -1.16 -12.87 -1.88
N GLU A 23 -1.60 -11.78 -2.52
CA GLU A 23 -2.49 -11.80 -3.69
C GLU A 23 -1.77 -12.23 -4.99
N GLN A 24 -0.43 -12.18 -5.08
CA GLN A 24 0.32 -12.40 -6.32
C GLN A 24 0.98 -13.79 -6.40
N VAL A 25 0.59 -14.59 -7.41
CA VAL A 25 1.03 -16.00 -7.60
C VAL A 25 2.51 -16.12 -8.03
N GLY A 26 3.17 -15.03 -8.41
CA GLY A 26 4.55 -15.02 -8.94
C GLY A 26 5.49 -14.14 -8.12
N TRP A 27 6.05 -14.68 -7.04
CA TRP A 27 6.92 -13.94 -6.15
C TRP A 27 8.38 -13.85 -6.67
N GLN A 28 8.92 -12.63 -6.78
CA GLN A 28 10.36 -12.36 -6.73
C GLN A 28 10.90 -12.51 -5.29
N THR A 29 11.64 -13.59 -4.97
CA THR A 29 12.21 -13.87 -3.63
C THR A 29 12.88 -12.67 -2.96
N GLY A 30 13.47 -11.75 -3.74
CA GLY A 30 14.07 -10.52 -3.24
C GLY A 30 13.09 -9.63 -2.46
N MET A 31 11.87 -9.45 -2.96
CA MET A 31 10.89 -8.55 -2.34
C MET A 31 10.40 -9.08 -0.99
N LYS A 32 10.33 -10.41 -0.84
CA LYS A 32 10.04 -11.07 0.45
C LYS A 32 11.05 -10.68 1.51
N LYS A 33 12.30 -10.83 1.12
CA LYS A 33 13.43 -10.67 2.00
C LYS A 33 13.52 -9.23 2.48
N GLU A 34 13.26 -8.26 1.61
CA GLU A 34 13.25 -6.85 2.02
C GLU A 34 12.06 -6.52 2.94
N LEU A 35 10.87 -7.08 2.69
CA LEU A 35 9.72 -6.89 3.59
C LEU A 35 9.95 -7.53 4.97
N GLU A 36 10.53 -8.73 5.02
CA GLU A 36 10.90 -9.39 6.28
C GLU A 36 11.95 -8.60 7.05
N ARG A 37 12.95 -8.05 6.34
CA ARG A 37 13.93 -7.14 6.95
C ARG A 37 13.26 -5.89 7.51
N LEU A 38 12.36 -5.26 6.76
CA LEU A 38 11.65 -4.08 7.22
C LEU A 38 10.86 -4.37 8.50
N ARG A 39 10.16 -5.52 8.57
CA ARG A 39 9.49 -6.00 9.79
C ARG A 39 10.45 -6.19 10.97
N GLU A 40 11.63 -6.76 10.73
CA GLU A 40 12.63 -6.96 11.78
C GLU A 40 13.22 -5.64 12.30
N TYR A 41 13.43 -4.67 11.41
CA TYR A 41 14.00 -3.37 11.76
C TYR A 41 12.98 -2.38 12.31
N HIS A 42 11.69 -2.53 11.99
CA HIS A 42 10.62 -1.64 12.45
C HIS A 42 10.66 -1.34 13.97
N PRO A 43 10.70 -2.33 14.90
CA PRO A 43 10.74 -2.04 16.33
C PRO A 43 12.05 -1.34 16.74
N LYS A 44 13.17 -1.62 16.06
CA LYS A 44 14.46 -0.96 16.31
C LYS A 44 14.39 0.51 15.89
N ILE A 45 13.79 0.78 14.73
CA ILE A 45 13.58 2.14 14.20
C ILE A 45 12.68 2.94 15.16
N GLN A 46 11.55 2.37 15.58
CA GLN A 46 10.65 3.00 16.55
C GLN A 46 11.38 3.36 17.86
N ALA A 47 12.20 2.45 18.40
CA ALA A 47 12.95 2.68 19.62
C ALA A 47 13.96 3.83 19.48
N VAL A 48 14.73 3.88 18.38
CA VAL A 48 15.71 4.95 18.12
C VAL A 48 15.01 6.30 17.98
N VAL A 49 13.93 6.33 17.20
CA VAL A 49 13.11 7.51 17.00
C VAL A 49 12.53 8.04 18.32
N PHE A 50 11.99 7.14 19.14
CA PHE A 50 11.42 7.49 20.45
C PHE A 50 12.47 8.07 21.39
N ALA A 51 13.65 7.42 21.47
CA ALA A 51 14.77 7.90 22.27
C ALA A 51 15.26 9.27 21.80
N ALA A 52 15.35 9.49 20.48
CA ALA A 52 15.79 10.74 19.90
C ALA A 52 14.79 11.89 20.07
N ASN A 53 13.50 11.59 20.26
CA ASN A 53 12.47 12.59 20.54
C ASN A 53 12.39 12.93 22.04
N GLN A 54 12.62 11.97 22.94
CA GLN A 54 12.56 12.20 24.38
C GLN A 54 13.75 13.01 24.91
N ALA A 55 14.94 12.63 24.48
CA ALA A 55 16.15 13.31 24.89
C ALA A 55 16.50 14.29 23.78
N GLN A 56 16.89 15.52 24.12
CA GLN A 56 17.31 16.57 23.19
C GLN A 56 18.58 16.21 22.37
N ILE A 57 18.90 14.91 22.27
CA ILE A 57 20.00 14.28 21.54
C ILE A 57 19.96 14.66 20.06
N ARG A 58 18.75 14.85 19.49
CA ARG A 58 18.63 15.28 18.09
C ARG A 58 19.35 16.61 17.85
N ASP A 59 19.23 17.56 18.77
CA ASP A 59 19.87 18.88 18.62
C ASP A 59 21.39 18.81 18.92
N GLN A 60 21.81 17.82 19.71
CA GLN A 60 23.19 17.62 20.13
C GLN A 60 24.01 16.76 19.15
N ASN A 61 23.36 15.98 18.30
CA ASN A 61 24.00 15.09 17.34
C ASN A 61 23.48 15.35 15.91
N PRO A 62 24.17 16.19 15.12
CA PRO A 62 23.78 16.52 13.76
C PRO A 62 23.69 15.31 12.83
N ALA A 63 24.53 14.28 13.04
CA ALA A 63 24.52 13.07 12.23
C ALA A 63 23.25 12.24 12.49
N LEU A 64 22.85 12.10 13.76
CA LEU A 64 21.60 11.45 14.13
C LEU A 64 20.40 12.23 13.59
N ASN A 65 20.41 13.55 13.72
CA ASN A 65 19.34 14.39 13.18
C ASN A 65 19.18 14.20 11.67
N LYS A 66 20.29 14.23 10.92
CA LYS A 66 20.27 13.97 9.48
C LYS A 66 19.70 12.60 9.15
N TRP A 67 20.10 11.55 9.89
CA TRP A 67 19.58 10.21 9.68
C TRP A 67 18.06 10.11 9.95
N ILE A 68 17.55 10.77 10.99
CA ILE A 68 16.10 10.81 11.29
C ILE A 68 15.33 11.53 10.18
N TRP A 69 15.89 12.62 9.63
CA TRP A 69 15.28 13.29 8.48
C TRP A 69 15.22 12.39 7.25
N GLN A 70 16.32 11.71 6.91
CA GLN A 70 16.35 10.77 5.78
C GLN A 70 15.37 9.61 5.97
N LEU A 71 15.24 9.11 7.20
CA LEU A 71 14.26 8.08 7.53
C LEU A 71 12.84 8.57 7.27
N ARG A 72 12.52 9.80 7.70
CA ARG A 72 11.21 10.41 7.45
C ARG A 72 10.94 10.55 5.96
N ASP A 73 11.89 11.10 5.21
CA ASP A 73 11.74 11.30 3.76
C ASP A 73 11.45 9.95 3.06
N ALA A 74 12.19 8.89 3.43
CA ALA A 74 11.96 7.56 2.85
C ALA A 74 10.58 6.95 3.21
N ILE A 75 10.05 7.25 4.40
CA ILE A 75 8.72 6.80 4.82
C ILE A 75 7.63 7.58 4.07
N ASP A 76 7.80 8.89 3.94
CA ASP A 76 6.86 9.75 3.21
C ASP A 76 6.82 9.32 1.72
N GLU A 77 7.98 9.11 1.08
CA GLU A 77 8.06 8.57 -0.28
C GLU A 77 7.39 7.19 -0.43
N ALA A 78 7.61 6.29 0.53
CA ALA A 78 6.99 4.96 0.51
C ALA A 78 5.48 5.02 0.70
N ASN A 79 4.98 5.95 1.53
CA ASN A 79 3.55 6.16 1.70
C ASN A 79 2.92 6.77 0.43
N ASP A 80 3.59 7.71 -0.23
CA ASP A 80 3.10 8.30 -1.50
C ASP A 80 2.96 7.23 -2.59
N VAL A 81 3.94 6.34 -2.73
CA VAL A 81 3.89 5.20 -3.66
C VAL A 81 2.76 4.23 -3.30
N LEU A 82 2.55 3.98 -2.00
CA LEU A 82 1.45 3.14 -1.54
C LEU A 82 0.09 3.76 -1.88
N ASP A 83 -0.09 5.06 -1.64
CA ASP A 83 -1.33 5.77 -1.94
C ASP A 83 -1.64 5.75 -3.45
N GLU A 84 -0.61 5.90 -4.30
CA GLU A 84 -0.76 5.73 -5.76
C GLU A 84 -1.16 4.29 -6.14
N PHE A 85 -0.57 3.29 -5.49
CA PHE A 85 -0.92 1.89 -5.70
C PHE A 85 -2.38 1.58 -5.31
N GLU A 86 -2.83 2.06 -4.14
CA GLU A 86 -4.22 1.92 -3.68
C GLU A 86 -5.20 2.61 -4.65
N TYR A 87 -4.85 3.80 -5.13
CA TYR A 87 -5.64 4.51 -6.14
C TYR A 87 -5.80 3.69 -7.42
N MET A 88 -4.73 3.06 -7.91
CA MET A 88 -4.77 2.21 -9.10
C MET A 88 -5.65 0.98 -8.90
N LYS A 89 -5.56 0.29 -7.74
CA LYS A 89 -6.42 -0.84 -7.39
C LYS A 89 -7.91 -0.45 -7.40
N HIS A 90 -8.25 0.70 -6.82
CA HIS A 90 -9.62 1.22 -6.85
C HIS A 90 -10.11 1.55 -8.26
N LYS A 91 -9.25 2.13 -9.10
CA LYS A 91 -9.58 2.46 -10.49
C LYS A 91 -9.91 1.21 -11.31
N GLU A 92 -9.12 0.14 -11.16
CA GLU A 92 -9.37 -1.13 -11.86
C GLU A 92 -10.68 -1.81 -11.43
N GLN A 93 -11.06 -1.71 -10.15
CA GLN A 93 -12.33 -2.25 -9.67
C GLN A 93 -13.53 -1.49 -10.28
N LEU A 94 -13.43 -0.16 -10.40
CA LEU A 94 -14.47 0.66 -11.03
C LEU A 94 -14.65 0.35 -12.52
N THR A 95 -13.56 0.13 -13.25
CA THR A 95 -13.64 -0.24 -14.67
C THR A 95 -14.30 -1.61 -14.85
N LYS A 96 -13.94 -2.60 -14.02
CA LYS A 96 -14.59 -3.94 -14.04
C LYS A 96 -16.09 -3.86 -13.77
N ASN A 97 -16.50 -3.10 -12.75
CA ASN A 97 -17.92 -2.93 -12.42
C ASN A 97 -18.74 -2.24 -13.54
N THR A 98 -18.10 -1.31 -14.27
CA THR A 98 -18.73 -0.61 -15.41
C THR A 98 -18.88 -1.54 -16.62
N GLU A 99 -17.90 -2.41 -16.88
CA GLU A 99 -17.99 -3.43 -17.93
C GLU A 99 -19.07 -4.48 -17.61
N GLU A 100 -19.14 -4.96 -16.36
CA GLU A 100 -20.17 -5.90 -15.92
C GLU A 100 -21.60 -5.35 -16.05
N THR A 101 -21.81 -4.08 -15.70
CA THR A 101 -23.12 -3.43 -15.86
C THR A 101 -23.52 -3.26 -17.32
N LYS A 102 -22.56 -2.98 -18.21
CA LYS A 102 -22.81 -2.86 -19.66
C LYS A 102 -23.11 -4.21 -20.32
N VAL A 103 -22.45 -5.29 -19.89
CA VAL A 103 -22.75 -6.67 -20.34
C VAL A 103 -24.15 -7.09 -19.87
N ARG A 104 -24.54 -6.76 -18.64
CA ARG A 104 -25.89 -7.04 -18.15
C ARG A 104 -26.97 -6.30 -18.95
N SER A 105 -26.77 -5.01 -19.24
CA SER A 105 -27.73 -4.25 -20.05
C SER A 105 -27.82 -4.74 -21.50
N ALA A 106 -26.69 -5.15 -22.09
CA ALA A 106 -26.66 -5.71 -23.45
C ALA A 106 -27.39 -7.07 -23.51
N THR A 107 -27.20 -7.92 -22.50
CA THR A 107 -27.85 -9.25 -22.42
C THR A 107 -29.35 -9.14 -22.25
N THR A 108 -29.85 -8.11 -21.54
CA THR A 108 -31.30 -7.85 -21.43
C THR A 108 -31.92 -7.22 -22.69
N SER A 109 -31.11 -6.77 -23.65
CA SER A 109 -31.57 -6.11 -24.88
C SER A 109 -31.54 -6.99 -26.13
N PHE A 110 -31.09 -8.26 -26.04
CA PHE A 110 -31.31 -9.22 -27.13
C PHE A 110 -32.70 -9.84 -26.96
N PRO A 111 -33.68 -9.54 -27.84
CA PRO A 111 -34.94 -10.24 -27.82
C PRO A 111 -34.66 -11.67 -28.28
N PHE A 112 -34.88 -12.64 -27.40
CA PHE A 112 -35.02 -14.05 -27.79
C PHE A 112 -36.34 -14.18 -28.55
N ASP A 113 -36.35 -13.70 -29.79
CA ASP A 113 -37.37 -14.01 -30.78
C ASP A 113 -36.90 -15.27 -31.51
N SER A 114 -37.34 -16.42 -31.01
CA SER A 114 -37.38 -17.63 -31.83
C SER A 114 -38.80 -18.16 -31.78
N ALA A 115 -39.63 -17.55 -32.59
CA ALA A 115 -40.83 -18.15 -33.12
C ALA A 115 -40.53 -19.57 -33.62
N ARG A 116 -41.23 -20.56 -33.07
CA ARG A 116 -41.61 -21.77 -33.79
C ARG A 116 -42.87 -22.39 -33.20
N GLU A 117 -43.99 -21.77 -33.55
CA GLU A 117 -45.20 -22.51 -33.88
C GLU A 117 -44.87 -23.46 -35.04
N TYR A 118 -45.24 -24.74 -34.97
CA TYR A 118 -45.85 -25.52 -36.06
C TYR A 118 -46.06 -26.99 -35.63
N ILE A 119 -47.36 -27.33 -35.55
CA ILE A 119 -48.07 -28.62 -35.51
C ILE A 119 -48.14 -29.33 -34.15
#